data_AF-A0A1N6J236-F1
#
_entry.id   AF-A0A1N6J236-F1
#
_cell.length_a   1.000
_cell.length_b   1.000
_cell.length_c   1.000
_cell.angle_alpha   90.00
_cell.angle_beta   90.00
_cell.angle_gamma   90.00
#
_symmetry.space_group_name_H-M   'P 1'
#
loop_
_entity.id
_entity.type
_entity.pdbx_description
1 polymer ?
#
loop_
_entity_poly.entity_id
_entity_poly.type
_entity_poly.pdbx_seq_one_letter_code
_entity_poly.pdbx_strand_id
1 'polypeptide(L)'
;MKRMIILVLLFPLLAVAQMKEPTLVTDKAELAKLIAAVEATPDSLNVHEAYTKAAGVNTPAVVAQYEKWMKKFPRSAMVPYGIGLAYINRENPKAKPYLLKAVAIDPSFTEAWGNLWTDAQRWGDFKGGQEYLRKAAESDRSNAAYAFYYANSFKDDDAKREAMIFDLVKRFPDNERGAQGLYWLAVDSKDAAYKVKIFEMLKSSYSPAKFGWSRSGMSSYYDVLLDTDPAKALSLAEDMVKFKSEEMKGWDDQLTIAQNVVAVKKLIAEKKGDEALALISKIKLPRYFGFNTGLAILKAESIAVSGNNQAAYDSLIVYFSKTPEVELKGALNTYGAKLGKDAAQVEADIWKRLDAISKPATPFTLKRYLTPGKASLSDYRGKVVLLTYWFPGCGPCRGEFPHFENALRKFKGKPVDYVGINIVSEQNDYVIPFMKGSGYTFTPLEEEEGRAKGNMDNRRAAPVNFLIDAEGRLIFNDFRIDGKNEDKLEMMINLLLNRKA
;
A
#
# COMPACT_ATOMS: atom_id res chain seq x y z
N MET A 1 8.65 17.34 -11.97
CA MET A 1 7.19 17.10 -12.00
C MET A 1 6.88 16.08 -10.92
N LYS A 2 5.88 16.39 -10.08
CA LYS A 2 5.71 15.93 -8.69
C LYS A 2 5.42 14.42 -8.60
N ARG A 3 6.01 13.77 -7.58
CA ARG A 3 5.61 12.44 -7.09
C ARG A 3 4.10 12.54 -6.75
N MET A 4 3.31 11.50 -6.99
CA MET A 4 1.88 11.50 -6.68
C MET A 4 1.61 10.12 -6.08
N ILE A 5 1.61 10.04 -4.74
CA ILE A 5 1.43 8.78 -4.01
C ILE A 5 0.06 8.78 -3.33
N ILE A 6 -0.77 7.78 -3.65
CA ILE A 6 -2.16 7.68 -3.20
C ILE A 6 -2.20 7.10 -1.80
N LEU A 7 -2.83 7.82 -0.87
CA LEU A 7 -3.18 7.26 0.43
C LEU A 7 -4.25 6.17 0.24
N VAL A 8 -3.90 4.92 0.57
CA VAL A 8 -4.84 3.81 0.65
C VAL A 8 -5.73 4.05 1.85
N LEU A 9 -6.92 4.57 1.60
CA LEU A 9 -8.00 4.49 2.57
C LEU A 9 -8.32 2.99 2.72
N LEU A 10 -7.83 2.39 3.81
CA LEU A 10 -8.42 1.17 4.35
C LEU A 10 -9.81 1.56 4.86
N PHE A 11 -10.72 1.79 3.93
CA PHE A 11 -12.13 1.61 4.22
C PHE A 11 -12.31 0.13 4.54
N PRO A 12 -13.20 -0.23 5.47
CA PRO A 12 -13.72 -1.59 5.46
C PRO A 12 -14.15 -1.88 4.03
N LEU A 13 -13.62 -2.96 3.46
CA LEU A 13 -14.15 -3.63 2.28
C LEU A 13 -15.59 -4.07 2.61
N LEU A 14 -16.51 -3.13 2.72
CA LEU A 14 -17.84 -3.40 2.25
C LEU A 14 -17.68 -3.43 0.74
N ALA A 15 -17.51 -4.64 0.21
CA ALA A 15 -17.72 -4.94 -1.18
C ALA A 15 -19.17 -4.53 -1.51
N VAL A 16 -19.38 -3.25 -1.81
CA VAL A 16 -20.69 -2.74 -2.28
C VAL A 16 -21.01 -3.30 -3.67
N ALA A 17 -20.03 -3.95 -4.33
CA ALA A 17 -20.21 -4.71 -5.56
C ALA A 17 -21.23 -5.87 -5.43
N GLN A 18 -21.69 -6.23 -4.23
CA GLN A 18 -22.63 -7.35 -4.02
C GLN A 18 -23.94 -7.00 -3.31
N MET A 19 -24.34 -5.72 -3.21
CA MET A 19 -25.73 -5.44 -2.84
C MET A 19 -26.64 -5.68 -4.06
N LYS A 20 -27.43 -6.76 -4.02
CA LYS A 20 -28.57 -6.98 -4.91
C LYS A 20 -29.34 -5.65 -4.99
N GLU A 21 -29.49 -5.08 -6.17
CA GLU A 21 -30.20 -3.80 -6.30
C GLU A 21 -31.55 -3.94 -5.59
N PRO A 22 -31.88 -3.02 -4.66
CA PRO A 22 -33.15 -3.10 -3.96
C PRO A 22 -34.27 -3.09 -4.99
N THR A 23 -35.27 -3.96 -4.80
CA THR A 23 -36.46 -3.97 -5.64
C THR A 23 -37.06 -2.58 -5.62
N LEU A 24 -37.12 -1.95 -6.80
CA LEU A 24 -37.62 -0.58 -6.92
C LEU A 24 -39.11 -0.56 -6.61
N VAL A 25 -39.54 0.47 -5.90
CA VAL A 25 -40.96 0.71 -5.63
C VAL A 25 -41.61 1.16 -6.94
N THR A 26 -42.54 0.36 -7.44
CA THR A 26 -43.32 0.69 -8.65
C THR A 26 -44.66 1.37 -8.31
N ASP A 27 -45.08 1.38 -7.04
CA ASP A 27 -46.29 2.05 -6.61
C ASP A 27 -46.11 3.57 -6.64
N LYS A 28 -46.95 4.22 -7.47
CA LYS A 28 -46.97 5.67 -7.61
C LYS A 28 -47.42 6.38 -6.34
N ALA A 29 -48.31 5.77 -5.55
CA ALA A 29 -48.80 6.39 -4.31
C ALA A 29 -47.71 6.43 -3.23
N GLU A 30 -46.95 5.34 -3.11
CA GLU A 30 -45.79 5.28 -2.22
C GLU A 30 -44.68 6.27 -2.63
N LEU A 31 -44.33 6.34 -3.92
CA LEU A 31 -43.36 7.34 -4.41
C LEU A 31 -43.84 8.78 -4.19
N ALA A 32 -45.13 9.06 -4.35
CA ALA A 32 -45.70 10.38 -4.09
C ALA A 32 -45.58 10.78 -2.61
N LYS A 33 -45.74 9.84 -1.67
CA LYS A 33 -45.52 10.09 -0.23
C LYS A 33 -44.07 10.46 0.06
N LEU A 34 -43.12 9.75 -0.54
CA LEU A 34 -41.69 10.04 -0.38
C LEU A 34 -41.33 11.40 -0.99
N ILE A 35 -41.91 11.75 -2.14
CA ILE A 35 -41.73 13.08 -2.74
C ILE A 35 -42.24 14.17 -1.79
N ALA A 36 -43.45 14.01 -1.24
CA ALA A 36 -44.02 14.96 -0.29
C ALA A 36 -43.17 15.09 0.98
N ALA A 37 -42.57 13.99 1.48
CA ALA A 37 -41.68 14.01 2.63
C ALA A 37 -40.40 14.82 2.37
N VAL A 38 -39.79 14.67 1.19
CA VAL A 38 -38.65 15.50 0.76
C VAL A 38 -39.06 16.96 0.67
N GLU A 39 -40.22 17.26 0.08
CA GLU A 39 -40.67 18.65 -0.06
C GLU A 39 -41.02 19.32 1.27
N ALA A 40 -41.49 18.55 2.26
CA ALA A 40 -41.77 19.04 3.60
C ALA A 40 -40.49 19.30 4.42
N THR A 41 -39.44 18.51 4.20
CA THR A 41 -38.17 18.59 4.95
C THR A 41 -36.94 18.47 4.04
N PRO A 42 -36.72 19.42 3.09
CA PRO A 42 -35.68 19.29 2.07
C PRO A 42 -34.25 19.31 2.63
N ASP A 43 -34.06 19.79 3.85
CA ASP A 43 -32.75 19.80 4.54
C ASP A 43 -32.48 18.54 5.36
N SER A 44 -33.37 17.54 5.33
CA SER A 44 -33.19 16.25 6.00
C SER A 44 -32.57 15.22 5.06
N LEU A 45 -31.40 14.67 5.42
CA LEU A 45 -30.76 13.63 4.60
C LEU A 45 -31.61 12.35 4.50
N ASN A 46 -32.29 11.98 5.59
CA ASN A 46 -33.04 10.72 5.69
C ASN A 46 -34.15 10.62 4.63
N VAL A 47 -34.82 11.72 4.31
CA VAL A 47 -35.88 11.72 3.28
C VAL A 47 -35.32 11.56 1.86
N HIS A 48 -34.13 12.11 1.61
CA HIS A 48 -33.42 11.94 0.34
C HIS A 48 -32.93 10.50 0.14
N GLU A 49 -32.38 9.88 1.18
CA GLU A 49 -31.96 8.47 1.17
C GLU A 49 -33.15 7.53 0.96
N ALA A 50 -34.25 7.75 1.67
CA ALA A 50 -35.47 6.97 1.50
C ALA A 50 -35.99 7.03 0.06
N TYR A 51 -36.08 8.24 -0.52
CA TYR A 51 -36.55 8.42 -1.90
C TYR A 51 -35.60 7.77 -2.93
N THR A 52 -34.29 8.03 -2.84
CA THR A 52 -33.31 7.50 -3.82
C THR A 52 -33.17 5.98 -3.74
N LYS A 53 -33.32 5.40 -2.56
CA LYS A 53 -33.36 3.95 -2.36
C LYS A 53 -34.60 3.33 -2.99
N ALA A 54 -35.78 3.90 -2.75
CA ALA A 54 -37.04 3.38 -3.28
C ALA A 54 -37.18 3.54 -4.80
N ALA A 55 -36.81 4.71 -5.33
CA ALA A 55 -37.01 5.07 -6.73
C ALA A 55 -35.86 4.66 -7.67
N GLY A 56 -34.68 4.36 -7.11
CA GLY A 56 -33.48 4.02 -7.88
C GLY A 56 -32.82 5.24 -8.51
N VAL A 57 -31.66 5.65 -7.97
CA VAL A 57 -30.96 6.88 -8.37
C VAL A 57 -30.53 6.94 -9.85
N ASN A 58 -30.44 5.80 -10.54
CA ASN A 58 -30.06 5.74 -11.95
C ASN A 58 -31.23 5.95 -12.92
N THR A 59 -32.46 6.13 -12.43
CA THR A 59 -33.62 6.35 -13.30
C THR A 59 -33.70 7.80 -13.80
N PRO A 60 -34.09 8.04 -15.07
CA PRO A 60 -34.31 9.40 -15.57
C PRO A 60 -35.33 10.20 -14.75
N ALA A 61 -36.32 9.51 -14.18
CA ALA A 61 -37.34 10.11 -13.32
C ALA A 61 -36.75 10.73 -12.05
N VAL A 62 -35.83 10.02 -11.37
CA VAL A 62 -35.17 10.56 -10.16
C VAL A 62 -34.32 11.77 -10.50
N VAL A 63 -33.54 11.72 -11.60
CA VAL A 63 -32.72 12.86 -12.04
C VAL A 63 -33.60 14.09 -12.30
N ALA A 64 -34.67 13.93 -13.08
CA ALA A 64 -35.61 15.01 -13.36
C ALA A 64 -36.30 15.54 -12.10
N GLN A 65 -36.61 14.67 -11.12
CA GLN A 65 -37.21 15.09 -9.86
C GLN A 65 -36.24 15.93 -9.01
N TYR A 66 -34.97 15.54 -8.92
CA TYR A 66 -33.95 16.34 -8.25
C TYR A 66 -33.68 17.68 -8.94
N GLU A 67 -33.77 17.75 -10.27
CA GLU A 67 -33.72 19.03 -11.00
C GLU A 67 -34.87 19.97 -10.62
N LYS A 68 -36.08 19.43 -10.43
CA LYS A 68 -37.23 20.20 -9.92
C LYS A 68 -36.98 20.67 -8.49
N TRP A 69 -36.48 19.80 -7.61
CA TRP A 69 -36.19 20.17 -6.22
C TRP A 69 -35.08 21.21 -6.10
N MET A 70 -34.01 21.11 -6.89
CA MET A 70 -32.95 22.13 -6.90
C MET A 70 -33.48 23.50 -7.33
N LYS A 71 -34.47 23.55 -8.23
CA LYS A 71 -35.16 24.82 -8.60
C LYS A 71 -36.11 25.30 -7.51
N LYS A 72 -36.83 24.38 -6.86
CA LYS A 72 -37.82 24.69 -5.80
C LYS A 72 -37.15 25.12 -4.48
N PHE A 73 -35.99 24.55 -4.16
CA PHE A 73 -35.25 24.76 -2.92
C PHE A 73 -33.81 25.23 -3.21
N PRO A 74 -33.61 26.39 -3.85
CA PRO A 74 -32.29 26.82 -4.33
C PRO A 74 -31.28 27.14 -3.22
N ARG A 75 -31.73 27.25 -1.96
CA ARG A 75 -30.89 27.49 -0.78
C ARG A 75 -30.58 26.22 0.02
N SER A 76 -31.18 25.09 -0.33
CA SER A 76 -30.90 23.82 0.35
C SER A 76 -29.66 23.19 -0.30
N ALA A 77 -28.55 23.13 0.44
CA ALA A 77 -27.38 22.36 0.03
C ALA A 77 -27.64 20.84 0.13
N MET A 78 -28.60 20.43 0.96
CA MET A 78 -28.95 19.03 1.18
C MET A 78 -29.60 18.39 -0.06
N VAL A 79 -30.41 19.13 -0.82
CA VAL A 79 -31.06 18.62 -2.03
C VAL A 79 -30.04 18.10 -3.06
N PRO A 80 -29.06 18.90 -3.55
CA PRO A 80 -28.03 18.36 -4.44
C PRO A 80 -27.13 17.34 -3.73
N TYR A 81 -26.86 17.50 -2.43
CA TYR A 81 -26.07 16.53 -1.68
C TYR A 81 -26.72 15.13 -1.63
N GLY A 82 -28.02 15.02 -1.42
CA GLY A 82 -28.74 13.75 -1.28
C GLY A 82 -28.62 12.86 -2.52
N ILE A 83 -28.79 13.42 -3.73
CA ILE A 83 -28.54 12.69 -4.97
C ILE A 83 -27.04 12.44 -5.21
N GLY A 84 -26.18 13.40 -4.86
CA GLY A 84 -24.72 13.23 -4.94
C GLY A 84 -24.23 12.06 -4.09
N LEU A 85 -24.72 11.93 -2.86
CA LEU A 85 -24.41 10.84 -1.93
C LEU A 85 -24.92 9.50 -2.45
N ALA A 86 -26.13 9.46 -3.02
CA ALA A 86 -26.66 8.25 -3.64
C ALA A 86 -25.80 7.77 -4.83
N TYR A 87 -25.17 8.69 -5.58
CA TYR A 87 -24.18 8.33 -6.61
C TYR A 87 -22.82 7.92 -6.02
N ILE A 88 -22.33 8.59 -4.97
CA ILE A 88 -21.09 8.21 -4.23
C ILE A 88 -21.17 6.76 -3.78
N ASN A 89 -22.29 6.38 -3.15
CA ASN A 89 -22.50 5.04 -2.60
C ASN A 89 -22.55 3.94 -3.67
N ARG A 90 -22.69 4.33 -4.94
CA ARG A 90 -22.66 3.44 -6.12
C ARG A 90 -21.43 3.65 -6.98
N GLU A 91 -20.44 4.37 -6.47
CA GLU A 91 -19.17 4.59 -7.16
C GLU A 91 -19.34 5.24 -8.54
N ASN A 92 -20.35 6.10 -8.69
CA ASN A 92 -20.79 6.62 -9.98
C ASN A 92 -20.19 8.01 -10.26
N PRO A 93 -19.57 8.26 -11.44
CA PRO A 93 -18.95 9.55 -11.76
C PRO A 93 -19.96 10.73 -11.82
N LYS A 94 -21.27 10.43 -11.84
CA LYS A 94 -22.33 11.44 -11.71
C LYS A 94 -22.36 12.13 -10.35
N ALA A 95 -21.67 11.62 -9.33
CA ALA A 95 -21.64 12.24 -8.00
C ALA A 95 -21.07 13.67 -7.99
N LYS A 96 -19.89 13.86 -8.60
CA LYS A 96 -19.10 15.11 -8.50
C LYS A 96 -19.89 16.36 -8.86
N PRO A 97 -20.63 16.44 -9.99
CA PRO A 97 -21.42 17.63 -10.31
C PRO A 97 -22.45 18.04 -9.25
N TYR A 98 -23.08 17.08 -8.56
CA TYR A 98 -24.07 17.38 -7.52
C TYR A 98 -23.40 17.80 -6.21
N LEU A 99 -22.32 17.15 -5.82
CA LEU A 99 -21.57 17.54 -4.62
C LEU A 99 -20.97 18.95 -4.78
N LEU A 100 -20.50 19.31 -5.98
CA LEU A 100 -20.04 20.67 -6.28
C LEU A 100 -21.16 21.72 -6.16
N LYS A 101 -22.41 21.36 -6.51
CA LYS A 101 -23.56 22.24 -6.28
C LYS A 101 -23.86 22.42 -4.79
N ALA A 102 -23.77 21.34 -4.00
CA ALA A 102 -24.00 21.41 -2.56
C ALA A 102 -23.02 22.39 -1.88
N VAL A 103 -21.71 22.25 -2.14
CA VAL A 103 -20.69 23.12 -1.55
C VAL A 103 -20.65 24.54 -2.13
N ALA A 104 -21.26 24.76 -3.30
CA ALA A 104 -21.47 26.10 -3.83
C ALA A 104 -22.58 26.85 -3.08
N ILE A 105 -23.56 26.12 -2.53
CA ILE A 105 -24.64 26.66 -1.69
C ILE A 105 -24.14 26.84 -0.25
N ASP A 106 -23.46 25.83 0.30
CA ASP A 106 -22.85 25.86 1.63
C ASP A 106 -21.36 25.51 1.57
N PRO A 107 -20.47 26.52 1.50
CA PRO A 107 -19.02 26.32 1.51
C PRO A 107 -18.47 25.67 2.79
N SER A 108 -19.24 25.64 3.88
CA SER A 108 -18.86 25.01 5.15
C SER A 108 -19.36 23.56 5.28
N PHE A 109 -19.97 23.00 4.24
CA PHE A 109 -20.52 21.66 4.26
C PHE A 109 -19.42 20.58 4.24
N THR A 110 -18.94 20.24 5.44
CA THR A 110 -17.81 19.34 5.69
C THR A 110 -17.97 17.98 5.01
N GLU A 111 -19.13 17.33 5.11
CA GLU A 111 -19.40 16.01 4.54
C GLU A 111 -19.40 16.04 3.01
N ALA A 112 -19.88 17.12 2.40
CA ALA A 112 -19.84 17.28 0.95
C ALA A 112 -18.40 17.46 0.43
N TRP A 113 -17.55 18.22 1.14
CA TRP A 113 -16.12 18.29 0.83
C TRP A 113 -15.41 16.94 1.03
N GLY A 114 -15.71 16.22 2.10
CA GLY A 114 -15.17 14.88 2.34
C GLY A 114 -15.56 13.86 1.25
N ASN A 115 -16.79 13.93 0.76
CA ASN A 115 -17.26 13.10 -0.35
C ASN A 115 -16.63 13.51 -1.69
N LEU A 116 -16.43 14.80 -1.94
CA LEU A 116 -15.67 15.27 -3.12
C LEU A 116 -14.23 14.79 -3.10
N TRP A 117 -13.57 14.81 -1.93
CA TRP A 117 -12.26 14.20 -1.78
C TRP A 117 -12.29 12.70 -2.07
N THR A 118 -13.25 11.96 -1.50
CA THR A 118 -13.38 10.51 -1.72
C THR A 118 -13.60 10.17 -3.20
N ASP A 119 -14.47 10.91 -3.89
CA ASP A 119 -14.69 10.79 -5.33
C ASP A 119 -13.42 11.09 -6.13
N ALA A 120 -12.73 12.18 -5.82
CA ALA A 120 -11.49 12.54 -6.49
C ALA A 120 -10.42 11.46 -6.33
N GLN A 121 -10.27 10.89 -5.13
CA GLN A 121 -9.38 9.75 -4.89
C GLN A 121 -9.77 8.57 -5.78
N ARG A 122 -11.05 8.20 -5.82
CA ARG A 122 -11.55 7.07 -6.63
C ARG A 122 -11.10 7.16 -8.09
N TRP A 123 -11.28 8.33 -8.69
CA TRP A 123 -11.03 8.58 -10.13
C TRP A 123 -9.62 9.00 -10.48
N GLY A 124 -8.72 9.11 -9.51
CA GLY A 124 -7.33 9.46 -9.76
C GLY A 124 -6.99 10.95 -9.68
N ASP A 125 -7.96 11.81 -9.37
CA ASP A 125 -7.79 13.27 -9.24
C ASP A 125 -7.18 13.61 -7.87
N PHE A 126 -5.94 13.18 -7.59
CA PHE A 126 -5.33 13.34 -6.26
C PHE A 126 -5.06 14.82 -5.92
N LYS A 127 -4.76 15.65 -6.92
CA LYS A 127 -4.53 17.09 -6.73
C LYS A 127 -5.84 17.82 -6.42
N GLY A 128 -6.91 17.56 -7.18
CA GLY A 128 -8.23 18.11 -6.87
C GLY A 128 -8.74 17.60 -5.52
N GLY A 129 -8.51 16.31 -5.24
CA GLY A 129 -8.84 15.68 -3.96
C GLY A 129 -8.15 16.34 -2.77
N GLN A 130 -6.87 16.69 -2.87
CA GLN A 130 -6.14 17.40 -1.81
C GLN A 130 -6.78 18.76 -1.49
N GLU A 131 -7.25 19.48 -2.50
CA GLU A 131 -7.93 20.77 -2.31
C GLU A 131 -9.30 20.59 -1.64
N TYR A 132 -10.08 19.57 -2.03
CA TYR A 132 -11.34 19.26 -1.34
C TYR A 132 -11.11 18.86 0.12
N LEU A 133 -10.07 18.07 0.38
CA LEU A 133 -9.69 17.66 1.73
C LEU A 133 -9.23 18.84 2.59
N ARG A 134 -8.50 19.80 2.02
CA ARG A 134 -8.16 21.05 2.70
C ARG A 134 -9.42 21.78 3.16
N LYS A 135 -10.41 21.93 2.28
CA LYS A 135 -11.67 22.60 2.59
C LYS A 135 -12.46 21.87 3.68
N ALA A 136 -12.52 20.54 3.64
CA ALA A 136 -13.13 19.73 4.71
C ALA A 136 -12.43 19.92 6.07
N ALA A 137 -11.10 19.97 6.09
CA ALA A 137 -10.33 20.19 7.32
C ALA A 137 -10.47 21.62 7.86
N GLU A 138 -10.70 22.60 6.99
CA GLU A 138 -10.93 23.99 7.37
C GLU A 138 -12.36 24.24 7.87
N SER A 139 -13.36 23.56 7.30
CA SER A 139 -14.76 23.67 7.70
C SER A 139 -15.04 23.03 9.05
N ASP A 140 -14.32 21.96 9.40
CA ASP A 140 -14.36 21.36 10.74
C ASP A 140 -12.96 21.10 11.30
N ARG A 141 -12.42 22.11 12.00
CA ARG A 141 -11.10 22.03 12.66
C ARG A 141 -11.08 21.11 13.87
N SER A 142 -12.23 20.66 14.36
CA SER A 142 -12.32 19.69 15.47
C SER A 142 -12.24 18.25 14.97
N ASN A 143 -12.32 18.03 13.66
CA ASN A 143 -12.26 16.71 13.07
C ASN A 143 -10.81 16.20 12.94
N ALA A 144 -10.40 15.33 13.87
CA ALA A 144 -9.07 14.72 13.85
C ALA A 144 -8.80 13.90 12.57
N ALA A 145 -9.84 13.33 11.93
CA ALA A 145 -9.66 12.53 10.73
C ALA A 145 -9.31 13.40 9.52
N TYR A 146 -10.01 14.50 9.26
CA TYR A 146 -9.65 15.41 8.17
C TYR A 146 -8.30 16.08 8.41
N ALA A 147 -7.98 16.47 9.65
CA ALA A 147 -6.66 16.99 9.99
C ALA A 147 -5.55 15.97 9.66
N PHE A 148 -5.74 14.70 10.05
CA PHE A 148 -4.81 13.61 9.75
C PHE A 148 -4.65 13.36 8.25
N TYR A 149 -5.76 13.23 7.53
CA TYR A 149 -5.72 12.95 6.10
C TYR A 149 -5.12 14.11 5.32
N TYR A 150 -5.41 15.35 5.71
CA TYR A 150 -4.84 16.53 5.08
C TYR A 150 -3.33 16.62 5.32
N ALA A 151 -2.86 16.38 6.54
CA ALA A 151 -1.42 16.27 6.82
C ALA A 151 -0.75 15.20 5.92
N ASN A 152 -1.36 14.02 5.82
CA ASN A 152 -0.87 12.92 4.98
C ASN A 152 -1.08 13.12 3.47
N SER A 153 -1.68 14.22 3.04
CA SER A 153 -1.69 14.60 1.62
C SER A 153 -0.37 15.25 1.17
N PHE A 154 0.48 15.67 2.10
CA PHE A 154 1.78 16.32 1.84
C PHE A 154 2.96 15.34 1.87
N LYS A 155 2.80 14.09 1.42
CA LYS A 155 3.89 13.08 1.44
C LYS A 155 5.11 13.45 0.59
N ASP A 156 5.00 14.42 -0.31
CA ASP A 156 6.15 14.92 -1.09
C ASP A 156 6.88 16.08 -0.40
N ASP A 157 6.37 16.54 0.74
CA ASP A 157 6.91 17.60 1.57
C ASP A 157 6.97 17.09 3.02
N ASP A 158 7.97 16.26 3.31
CA ASP A 158 8.13 15.58 4.60
C ASP A 158 8.15 16.56 5.77
N ALA A 159 8.79 17.73 5.60
CA ALA A 159 8.84 18.76 6.63
C ALA A 159 7.46 19.33 6.94
N LYS A 160 6.67 19.64 5.92
CA LYS A 160 5.29 20.11 6.11
C LYS A 160 4.40 19.03 6.72
N ARG A 161 4.50 17.79 6.22
CA ARG A 161 3.75 16.65 6.76
C ARG A 161 4.08 16.44 8.24
N GLU A 162 5.36 16.41 8.60
CA GLU A 162 5.83 16.25 9.98
C GLU A 162 5.24 17.34 10.89
N ALA A 163 5.39 18.61 10.51
CA ALA A 163 4.88 19.72 11.30
C ALA A 163 3.36 19.61 11.55
N MET A 164 2.58 19.22 10.53
CA MET A 164 1.14 19.04 10.65
C MET A 164 0.75 17.83 11.50
N ILE A 165 1.53 16.75 11.47
CA ILE A 165 1.30 15.60 12.35
C ILE A 165 1.64 15.94 13.80
N PHE A 166 2.70 16.71 14.07
CA PHE A 166 2.98 17.17 15.43
C PHE A 166 1.90 18.12 15.96
N ASP A 167 1.35 19.00 15.11
CA ASP A 167 0.16 19.80 15.46
C ASP A 167 -1.06 18.92 15.77
N LEU A 168 -1.30 17.88 14.97
CA LEU A 168 -2.36 16.89 15.20
C LEU A 168 -2.21 16.22 16.57
N VAL A 169 -1.01 15.77 16.92
CA VAL A 169 -0.73 15.13 18.21
C VAL A 169 -1.03 16.07 19.37
N LYS A 170 -0.64 17.35 19.24
CA LYS A 170 -0.89 18.37 20.25
C LYS A 170 -2.38 18.69 20.42
N ARG A 171 -3.13 18.78 19.32
CA ARG A 171 -4.56 19.14 19.32
C ARG A 171 -5.46 17.99 19.74
N PHE A 172 -5.04 16.76 19.47
CA PHE A 172 -5.84 15.56 19.71
C PHE A 172 -5.05 14.51 20.53
N PRO A 173 -4.67 14.83 21.78
CA PRO A 173 -3.86 13.94 22.60
C PRO A 173 -4.59 12.66 22.99
N ASP A 174 -5.93 12.65 22.96
CA ASP A 174 -6.74 11.47 23.26
C ASP A 174 -7.43 10.84 22.04
N ASN A 175 -6.90 11.08 20.85
CA ASN A 175 -7.47 10.55 19.60
C ASN A 175 -6.50 9.62 18.87
N GLU A 176 -7.03 8.51 18.39
CA GLU A 176 -6.33 7.48 17.61
C GLU A 176 -5.58 8.03 16.39
N ARG A 177 -6.04 9.14 15.80
CA ARG A 177 -5.40 9.76 14.63
C ARG A 177 -4.03 10.37 14.92
N GLY A 178 -3.78 10.83 16.14
CA GLY A 178 -2.45 11.30 16.53
C GLY A 178 -1.44 10.15 16.62
N ALA A 179 -1.85 9.04 17.24
CA ALA A 179 -1.08 7.80 17.26
C ALA A 179 -0.79 7.28 15.84
N GLN A 180 -1.81 7.27 14.98
CA GLN A 180 -1.69 6.90 13.58
C GLN A 180 -0.71 7.81 12.82
N GLY A 181 -0.75 9.11 13.09
CA GLY A 181 0.16 10.10 12.50
C GLY A 181 1.62 9.78 12.78
N LEU A 182 1.96 9.61 14.06
CA LEU A 182 3.33 9.26 14.46
C LEU A 182 3.76 7.90 13.91
N TYR A 183 2.86 6.90 13.91
CA TYR A 183 3.13 5.60 13.31
C TYR A 183 3.59 5.73 11.85
N TRP A 184 2.82 6.45 11.01
CA TRP A 184 3.18 6.60 9.59
C TRP A 184 4.37 7.52 9.36
N LEU A 185 4.61 8.52 10.21
CA LEU A 185 5.86 9.29 10.14
C LEU A 185 7.09 8.40 10.35
N ALA A 186 7.06 7.53 11.36
CA ALA A 186 8.14 6.59 11.60
C ALA A 186 8.25 5.59 10.44
N VAL A 187 7.16 4.89 10.13
CA VAL A 187 7.14 3.81 9.13
C VAL A 187 7.58 4.29 7.74
N ASP A 188 7.15 5.48 7.30
CA ASP A 188 7.49 5.98 5.97
C ASP A 188 8.94 6.48 5.85
N SER A 189 9.65 6.70 6.97
CA SER A 189 11.04 7.17 6.94
C SER A 189 12.02 6.09 6.44
N LYS A 190 13.15 6.50 5.87
CA LYS A 190 14.29 5.62 5.58
C LYS A 190 15.39 5.71 6.65
N ASP A 191 15.35 6.74 7.49
CA ASP A 191 16.34 6.97 8.55
C ASP A 191 15.94 6.21 9.82
N ALA A 192 16.75 5.22 10.18
CA ALA A 192 16.53 4.38 11.37
C ALA A 192 16.58 5.17 12.68
N ALA A 193 17.46 6.17 12.81
CA ALA A 193 17.54 7.00 14.02
C ALA A 193 16.28 7.84 14.20
N TYR A 194 15.79 8.41 13.09
CA TYR A 194 14.51 9.12 13.08
C TYR A 194 13.33 8.20 13.41
N LYS A 195 13.29 6.97 12.87
CA LYS A 195 12.26 5.97 13.23
C LYS A 195 12.20 5.73 14.72
N VAL A 196 13.34 5.45 15.33
CA VAL A 196 13.45 5.19 16.77
C VAL A 196 12.90 6.38 17.55
N LYS A 197 13.33 7.61 17.23
CA LYS A 197 12.84 8.85 17.86
C LYS A 197 11.31 8.97 17.80
N ILE A 198 10.71 8.74 16.63
CA ILE A 198 9.26 8.89 16.46
C ILE A 198 8.49 7.74 17.14
N PHE A 199 8.99 6.52 17.13
CA PHE A 199 8.36 5.41 17.86
C PHE A 199 8.43 5.59 19.39
N GLU A 200 9.50 6.16 19.91
CA GLU A 200 9.59 6.55 21.32
C GLU A 200 8.56 7.64 21.66
N MET A 201 8.44 8.66 20.81
CA MET A 201 7.39 9.67 20.93
C MET A 201 6.01 9.02 20.92
N LEU A 202 5.72 8.13 19.97
CA LEU A 202 4.46 7.38 19.89
C LEU A 202 4.17 6.61 21.18
N LYS A 203 5.13 5.83 21.70
CA LYS A 203 4.98 5.07 22.95
C LYS A 203 4.66 5.98 24.13
N SER A 204 5.33 7.14 24.20
CA SER A 204 5.18 8.11 25.30
C SER A 204 3.90 8.94 25.24
N SER A 205 3.48 9.37 24.04
CA SER A 205 2.30 10.22 23.83
C SER A 205 1.01 9.42 23.79
N TYR A 206 1.05 8.18 23.31
CA TYR A 206 -0.10 7.32 23.13
C TYR A 206 0.19 5.94 23.71
N SER A 207 -0.32 5.66 24.90
CA SER A 207 -0.09 4.36 25.55
C SER A 207 -0.54 3.19 24.63
N PRO A 208 0.34 2.21 24.36
CA PRO A 208 -0.05 1.01 23.62
C PRO A 208 -1.21 0.23 24.26
N ALA A 209 -1.41 0.35 25.59
CA ALA A 209 -2.57 -0.27 26.22
C ALA A 209 -3.91 0.32 25.77
N LYS A 210 -3.92 1.56 25.26
CA LYS A 210 -5.13 2.29 24.87
C LYS A 210 -5.27 2.45 23.35
N PHE A 211 -4.17 2.74 22.65
CA PHE A 211 -4.21 3.13 21.23
C PHE A 211 -3.73 2.00 20.31
N GLY A 212 -4.54 1.66 19.30
CA GLY A 212 -4.27 0.55 18.38
C GLY A 212 -3.03 0.79 17.50
N TRP A 213 -2.89 1.97 16.93
CA TRP A 213 -1.71 2.36 16.14
C TRP A 213 -0.44 2.44 16.97
N SER A 214 -0.55 2.74 18.26
CA SER A 214 0.60 2.64 19.16
C SER A 214 1.04 1.18 19.35
N ARG A 215 0.09 0.24 19.54
CA ARG A 215 0.41 -1.21 19.54
C ARG A 215 1.09 -1.66 18.26
N SER A 216 0.51 -1.35 17.10
CA SER A 216 1.12 -1.68 15.81
C SER A 216 2.49 -1.03 15.64
N GLY A 217 2.65 0.19 16.15
CA GLY A 217 3.91 0.90 16.21
C GLY A 217 4.97 0.18 17.03
N MET A 218 4.62 -0.43 18.15
CA MET A 218 5.60 -1.14 18.97
C MET A 218 6.16 -2.38 18.26
N SER A 219 5.36 -3.09 17.46
CA SER A 219 5.87 -4.18 16.62
C SER A 219 6.85 -3.66 15.56
N SER A 220 6.52 -2.56 14.89
CA SER A 220 7.42 -1.94 13.89
C SER A 220 8.68 -1.35 14.53
N TYR A 221 8.56 -0.81 15.74
CA TYR A 221 9.68 -0.31 16.52
C TYR A 221 10.63 -1.43 16.93
N TYR A 222 10.06 -2.53 17.43
CA TYR A 222 10.79 -3.73 17.79
C TYR A 222 11.59 -4.30 16.59
N ASP A 223 10.99 -4.35 15.39
CA ASP A 223 11.70 -4.81 14.19
C ASP A 223 12.93 -3.95 13.89
N VAL A 224 12.80 -2.62 13.95
CA VAL A 224 13.95 -1.70 13.75
C VAL A 224 15.02 -1.94 14.82
N LEU A 225 14.62 -2.09 16.08
CA LEU A 225 15.55 -2.31 17.18
C LEU A 225 16.25 -3.67 17.08
N LEU A 226 15.61 -4.73 16.58
CA LEU A 226 16.29 -6.02 16.40
C LEU A 226 17.50 -5.91 15.47
N ASP A 227 17.43 -5.06 14.45
CA ASP A 227 18.57 -4.79 13.57
C ASP A 227 19.59 -3.85 14.25
N THR A 228 19.12 -2.73 14.81
CA THR A 228 20.02 -1.64 15.24
C THR A 228 20.52 -1.72 16.68
N ASP A 229 19.67 -2.20 17.60
CA ASP A 229 19.96 -2.31 19.04
C ASP A 229 19.12 -3.44 19.69
N PRO A 230 19.57 -4.71 19.56
CA PRO A 230 18.84 -5.87 20.07
C PRO A 230 18.62 -5.87 21.58
N ALA A 231 19.48 -5.20 22.35
CA ALA A 231 19.31 -5.09 23.79
C ALA A 231 18.11 -4.19 24.12
N LYS A 232 17.92 -3.11 23.35
CA LYS A 232 16.73 -2.28 23.45
C LYS A 232 15.48 -2.96 22.91
N ALA A 233 15.60 -3.79 21.86
CA ALA A 233 14.49 -4.65 21.40
C ALA A 233 14.02 -5.61 22.50
N LEU A 234 14.98 -6.22 23.22
CA LEU A 234 14.71 -7.07 24.38
C LEU A 234 13.98 -6.30 25.48
N SER A 235 14.49 -5.14 25.88
CA SER A 235 13.83 -4.30 26.90
C SER A 235 12.42 -3.87 26.48
N LEU A 236 12.22 -3.54 25.21
CA LEU A 236 10.89 -3.24 24.68
C LEU A 236 9.97 -4.46 24.81
N ALA A 237 10.42 -5.65 24.41
CA ALA A 237 9.60 -6.86 24.52
C ALA A 237 9.23 -7.19 25.97
N GLU A 238 10.18 -7.03 26.91
CA GLU A 238 9.95 -7.18 28.36
C GLU A 238 8.90 -6.20 28.89
N ASP A 239 8.89 -4.96 28.38
CA ASP A 239 7.82 -4.01 28.69
C ASP A 239 6.47 -4.44 28.12
N MET A 240 6.46 -4.91 26.87
CA MET A 240 5.21 -5.20 26.18
C MET A 240 4.49 -6.44 26.74
N VAL A 241 5.23 -7.46 27.21
CA VAL A 241 4.62 -8.64 27.86
C VAL A 241 3.93 -8.32 29.19
N LYS A 242 4.22 -7.17 29.80
CA LYS A 242 3.52 -6.72 31.03
C LYS A 242 2.05 -6.36 30.74
N PHE A 243 1.71 -6.03 29.50
CA PHE A 243 0.32 -5.74 29.11
C PHE A 243 -0.46 -7.04 28.90
N LYS A 244 -1.18 -7.48 29.94
CA LYS A 244 -2.03 -8.68 29.91
C LYS A 244 -3.37 -8.43 29.18
N SER A 245 -3.33 -8.19 27.88
CA SER A 245 -4.53 -8.09 27.04
C SER A 245 -4.49 -9.04 25.86
N GLU A 246 -5.66 -9.48 25.40
CA GLU A 246 -5.78 -10.39 24.26
C GLU A 246 -5.20 -9.80 22.97
N GLU A 247 -5.25 -8.47 22.83
CA GLU A 247 -4.69 -7.75 21.68
C GLU A 247 -3.16 -7.59 21.73
N MET A 248 -2.54 -8.03 22.83
CA MET A 248 -1.10 -8.04 23.06
C MET A 248 -0.50 -9.44 22.99
N LYS A 249 -1.31 -10.45 22.63
CA LYS A 249 -0.85 -11.81 22.36
C LYS A 249 0.24 -11.81 21.29
N GLY A 250 1.31 -12.56 21.54
CA GLY A 250 2.45 -12.69 20.64
C GLY A 250 3.76 -12.23 21.28
N TRP A 251 3.74 -11.20 22.14
CA TRP A 251 4.97 -10.58 22.67
C TRP A 251 5.90 -11.53 23.44
N ASP A 252 5.42 -12.66 23.94
CA ASP A 252 6.27 -13.74 24.48
C ASP A 252 7.21 -14.34 23.41
N ASP A 253 6.73 -14.47 22.16
CA ASP A 253 7.53 -14.91 21.02
C ASP A 253 8.55 -13.82 20.65
N GLN A 254 8.16 -12.54 20.59
CA GLN A 254 9.11 -11.44 20.37
C GLN A 254 10.16 -11.36 21.49
N LEU A 255 9.77 -11.58 22.74
CA LEU A 255 10.70 -11.63 23.87
C LEU A 255 11.73 -12.75 23.66
N THR A 256 11.26 -13.95 23.35
CA THR A 256 12.12 -15.11 23.07
C THR A 256 13.05 -14.86 21.87
N ILE A 257 12.54 -14.25 20.80
CA ILE A 257 13.35 -13.90 19.62
C ILE A 257 14.45 -12.90 20.00
N ALA A 258 14.14 -11.84 20.74
CA ALA A 258 15.13 -10.83 21.13
C ALA A 258 16.21 -11.42 22.04
N GLN A 259 15.82 -12.25 23.02
CA GLN A 259 16.76 -12.98 23.88
C GLN A 259 17.73 -13.83 23.05
N ASN A 260 17.20 -14.60 22.09
CA ASN A 260 18.00 -15.45 21.21
C ASN A 260 18.94 -14.62 20.32
N VAL A 261 18.46 -13.52 19.73
CA VAL A 261 19.28 -12.63 18.89
C VAL A 261 20.44 -12.00 19.69
N VAL A 262 20.18 -11.52 20.91
CA VAL A 262 21.23 -10.99 21.81
C VAL A 262 22.27 -12.07 22.11
N ALA A 263 21.83 -13.27 22.47
CA ALA A 263 22.72 -14.39 22.78
C ALA A 263 23.53 -14.85 21.56
N VAL A 264 22.92 -14.93 20.37
CA VAL A 264 23.61 -15.24 19.11
C VAL A 264 24.72 -14.23 18.83
N LYS A 265 24.42 -12.92 18.90
CA LYS A 265 25.44 -11.87 18.67
C LYS A 265 26.59 -11.97 19.66
N LYS A 266 26.31 -12.30 20.93
CA LYS A 266 27.35 -12.56 21.94
C LYS A 266 28.22 -13.77 21.58
N LEU A 267 27.61 -14.89 21.18
CA LEU A 267 28.35 -16.10 20.76
C LEU A 267 29.23 -15.84 19.52
N ILE A 268 28.73 -15.06 18.55
CA ILE A 268 29.53 -14.65 17.39
C ILE A 268 30.75 -13.83 17.83
N ALA A 269 30.58 -12.86 18.74
CA ALA A 269 31.68 -12.06 19.29
C ALA A 269 32.71 -12.93 20.04
N GLU A 270 32.26 -13.99 20.71
CA GLU A 270 33.09 -15.00 21.38
C GLU A 270 33.68 -16.05 20.42
N LYS A 271 33.43 -15.94 19.10
CA LYS A 271 33.84 -16.90 18.06
C LYS A 271 33.29 -18.32 18.24
N LYS A 272 32.13 -18.46 18.89
CA LYS A 272 31.41 -19.72 19.12
C LYS A 272 30.34 -19.95 18.06
N GLY A 273 30.76 -20.12 16.82
CA GLY A 273 29.85 -20.20 15.67
C GLY A 273 28.86 -21.36 15.70
N ASP A 274 29.29 -22.53 16.15
CA ASP A 274 28.42 -23.72 16.19
C ASP A 274 27.31 -23.59 17.24
N GLU A 275 27.62 -22.99 18.39
CA GLU A 275 26.64 -22.64 19.43
C GLU A 275 25.67 -21.57 18.91
N ALA A 276 26.17 -20.55 18.21
CA ALA A 276 25.35 -19.52 17.60
C ALA A 276 24.38 -20.12 16.56
N LEU A 277 24.87 -21.03 15.70
CA LEU A 277 24.06 -21.75 14.72
C LEU A 277 22.97 -22.60 15.37
N ALA A 278 23.30 -23.32 16.44
CA ALA A 278 22.33 -24.11 17.20
C ALA A 278 21.21 -23.23 17.75
N LEU A 279 21.52 -22.00 18.19
CA LEU A 279 20.52 -21.06 18.69
C LEU A 279 19.71 -20.41 17.56
N ILE A 280 20.35 -20.01 16.46
CA ILE A 280 19.67 -19.47 15.26
C ILE A 280 18.62 -20.45 14.74
N SER A 281 18.91 -21.76 14.75
CA SER A 281 17.97 -22.79 14.26
C SER A 281 16.64 -22.84 15.04
N LYS A 282 16.60 -22.28 16.25
CA LYS A 282 15.41 -22.20 17.11
C LYS A 282 14.58 -20.94 16.84
N ILE A 283 15.15 -19.93 16.19
CA ILE A 283 14.46 -18.67 15.87
C ILE A 283 13.46 -18.93 14.75
N LYS A 284 12.17 -18.87 15.07
CA LYS A 284 11.08 -18.93 14.11
C LYS A 284 10.47 -17.55 13.96
N LEU A 285 10.70 -16.91 12.82
CA LEU A 285 10.12 -15.60 12.55
C LEU A 285 8.65 -15.73 12.12
N PRO A 286 7.77 -14.85 12.61
CA PRO A 286 6.42 -14.71 12.07
C PRO A 286 6.43 -14.39 10.57
N ARG A 287 5.32 -14.71 9.89
CA ARG A 287 5.19 -14.51 8.44
C ARG A 287 5.41 -13.06 7.98
N TYR A 288 4.99 -12.09 8.78
CA TYR A 288 5.10 -10.65 8.48
C TYR A 288 6.02 -10.00 9.52
N PHE A 289 7.33 -10.15 9.31
CA PHE A 289 8.35 -9.72 10.26
C PHE A 289 9.55 -9.10 9.53
N GLY A 290 10.03 -7.96 10.00
CA GLY A 290 11.07 -7.19 9.32
C GLY A 290 12.48 -7.82 9.35
N PHE A 291 12.76 -8.70 10.32
CA PHE A 291 14.11 -9.18 10.61
C PHE A 291 14.63 -10.34 9.72
N ASN A 292 14.00 -10.61 8.57
CA ASN A 292 14.40 -11.75 7.72
C ASN A 292 15.82 -11.60 7.18
N THR A 293 16.18 -10.39 6.74
CA THR A 293 17.53 -10.07 6.24
C THR A 293 18.57 -10.09 7.37
N GLY A 294 18.26 -9.49 8.52
CA GLY A 294 19.11 -9.54 9.71
C GLY A 294 19.40 -10.99 10.15
N LEU A 295 18.38 -11.86 10.19
CA LEU A 295 18.57 -13.27 10.52
C LEU A 295 19.43 -14.03 9.49
N ALA A 296 19.27 -13.74 8.19
CA ALA A 296 20.09 -14.34 7.15
C ALA A 296 21.58 -13.93 7.29
N ILE A 297 21.84 -12.67 7.62
CA ILE A 297 23.19 -12.16 7.88
C ILE A 297 23.78 -12.78 9.14
N LEU A 298 23.04 -12.84 10.26
CA LEU A 298 23.49 -13.49 11.49
C LEU A 298 23.84 -14.97 11.26
N LYS A 299 23.08 -15.66 10.41
CA LYS A 299 23.37 -17.04 10.02
C LYS A 299 24.70 -17.12 9.27
N ALA A 300 24.91 -16.26 8.28
CA ALA A 300 26.17 -16.22 7.52
C ALA A 300 27.36 -15.88 8.42
N GLU A 301 27.21 -14.93 9.34
CA GLU A 301 28.21 -14.57 10.35
C GLU A 301 28.56 -15.76 11.23
N SER A 302 27.56 -16.47 11.76
CA SER A 302 27.75 -17.66 12.59
C SER A 302 28.52 -18.76 11.85
N ILE A 303 28.16 -19.05 10.59
CA ILE A 303 28.87 -20.01 9.74
C ILE A 303 30.32 -19.59 9.52
N ALA A 304 30.56 -18.31 9.29
CA ALA A 304 31.90 -17.79 9.04
C ALA A 304 32.80 -17.84 10.27
N VAL A 305 32.28 -17.53 11.47
CA VAL A 305 33.08 -17.65 12.71
C VAL A 305 33.34 -19.11 13.10
N SER A 306 32.54 -20.08 12.62
CA SER A 306 32.89 -21.51 12.61
C SER A 306 33.97 -21.89 11.59
N GLY A 307 34.53 -20.93 10.84
CA GLY A 307 35.62 -21.13 9.90
C GLY A 307 35.19 -21.45 8.46
N ASN A 308 33.90 -21.37 8.12
CA ASN A 308 33.40 -21.75 6.79
C ASN A 308 32.91 -20.54 5.97
N ASN A 309 33.84 -19.71 5.50
CA ASN A 309 33.50 -18.53 4.69
C ASN A 309 32.75 -18.88 3.38
N GLN A 310 33.03 -20.05 2.79
CA GLN A 310 32.35 -20.49 1.57
C GLN A 310 30.87 -20.76 1.82
N ALA A 311 30.52 -21.51 2.86
CA ALA A 311 29.13 -21.77 3.20
C ALA A 311 28.38 -20.49 3.64
N ALA A 312 29.07 -19.56 4.30
CA ALA A 312 28.50 -18.24 4.62
C ALA A 312 28.12 -17.49 3.33
N TYR A 313 29.05 -17.40 2.38
CA TYR A 313 28.84 -16.79 1.08
C TYR A 313 27.71 -17.46 0.28
N ASP A 314 27.72 -18.79 0.17
CA ASP A 314 26.70 -19.55 -0.55
C ASP A 314 25.30 -19.35 0.06
N SER A 315 25.22 -19.27 1.39
CA SER A 315 23.95 -19.01 2.07
C SER A 315 23.38 -17.63 1.71
N LEU A 316 24.23 -16.60 1.64
CA LEU A 316 23.82 -15.25 1.28
C LEU A 316 23.36 -15.16 -0.18
N ILE A 317 23.99 -15.90 -1.10
CA ILE A 317 23.56 -15.95 -2.51
C ILE A 317 22.12 -16.43 -2.60
N VAL A 318 21.76 -17.45 -1.82
CA VAL A 318 20.40 -18.00 -1.82
C VAL A 318 19.37 -16.97 -1.38
N TYR A 319 19.67 -16.17 -0.35
CA TYR A 319 18.76 -15.11 0.12
C TYR A 319 18.70 -13.94 -0.87
N PHE A 320 19.86 -13.43 -1.31
CA PHE A 320 19.93 -12.31 -2.23
C PHE A 320 19.21 -12.61 -3.56
N SER A 321 19.35 -13.83 -4.08
CA SER A 321 18.67 -14.24 -5.32
C SER A 321 17.14 -14.27 -5.22
N LYS A 322 16.58 -14.23 -4.00
CA LYS A 322 15.13 -14.14 -3.77
C LYS A 322 14.68 -12.73 -3.41
N THR A 323 15.45 -12.05 -2.57
CA THR A 323 15.14 -10.70 -2.06
C THR A 323 16.40 -9.84 -2.11
N PRO A 324 16.73 -9.23 -3.26
CA PRO A 324 17.88 -8.33 -3.34
C PRO A 324 17.68 -7.13 -2.40
N GLU A 325 18.62 -6.96 -1.47
CA GLU A 325 18.65 -5.86 -0.50
C GLU A 325 20.10 -5.39 -0.34
N VAL A 326 20.28 -4.12 0.05
CA VAL A 326 21.59 -3.47 0.13
C VAL A 326 22.49 -4.16 1.15
N GLU A 327 21.94 -4.52 2.30
CA GLU A 327 22.62 -5.20 3.40
C GLU A 327 23.10 -6.59 2.99
N LEU A 328 22.26 -7.36 2.29
CA LEU A 328 22.63 -8.67 1.74
C LEU A 328 23.73 -8.54 0.69
N LYS A 329 23.68 -7.52 -0.17
CA LYS A 329 24.76 -7.27 -1.14
C LYS A 329 26.07 -6.90 -0.45
N GLY A 330 26.02 -6.09 0.60
CA GLY A 330 27.17 -5.74 1.42
C GLY A 330 27.80 -6.98 2.09
N ALA A 331 26.98 -7.84 2.68
CA ALA A 331 27.43 -9.10 3.27
C ALA A 331 28.04 -10.03 2.21
N LEU A 332 27.39 -10.17 1.04
CA LEU A 332 27.90 -10.96 -0.09
C LEU A 332 29.28 -10.50 -0.54
N ASN A 333 29.45 -9.20 -0.73
CA ASN A 333 30.74 -8.65 -1.14
C ASN A 333 31.80 -8.87 -0.06
N THR A 334 31.44 -8.74 1.23
CA THR A 334 32.35 -8.98 2.36
C THR A 334 32.86 -10.43 2.37
N TYR A 335 31.97 -11.41 2.25
CA TYR A 335 32.37 -12.82 2.23
C TYR A 335 33.00 -13.24 0.91
N GLY A 336 32.58 -12.63 -0.21
CA GLY A 336 33.25 -12.80 -1.50
C GLY A 336 34.71 -12.37 -1.44
N ALA A 337 35.01 -11.20 -0.87
CA ALA A 337 36.37 -10.71 -0.69
C ALA A 337 37.22 -11.65 0.19
N LYS A 338 36.64 -12.23 1.26
CA LYS A 338 37.31 -13.25 2.09
C LYS A 338 37.65 -14.54 1.31
N LEU A 339 36.98 -14.79 0.19
CA LEU A 339 37.24 -15.90 -0.73
C LEU A 339 38.11 -15.48 -1.93
N GLY A 340 38.63 -14.25 -1.94
CA GLY A 340 39.41 -13.71 -3.05
C GLY A 340 38.58 -13.36 -4.29
N LYS A 341 37.25 -13.21 -4.16
CA LYS A 341 36.35 -12.82 -5.25
C LYS A 341 36.26 -11.31 -5.39
N ASP A 342 36.32 -10.83 -6.62
CA ASP A 342 35.97 -9.45 -6.96
C ASP A 342 34.45 -9.26 -7.17
N ALA A 343 34.03 -8.02 -7.42
CA ALA A 343 32.61 -7.70 -7.61
C ALA A 343 32.00 -8.40 -8.84
N ALA A 344 32.77 -8.60 -9.91
CA ALA A 344 32.31 -9.22 -11.14
C ALA A 344 32.09 -10.73 -10.94
N GLN A 345 32.98 -11.39 -10.20
CA GLN A 345 32.83 -12.79 -9.82
C GLN A 345 31.62 -12.99 -8.89
N VAL A 346 31.40 -12.07 -7.94
CA VAL A 346 30.20 -12.13 -7.09
C VAL A 346 28.92 -11.96 -7.92
N GLU A 347 28.91 -11.06 -8.90
CA GLU A 347 27.77 -10.89 -9.81
C GLU A 347 27.54 -12.13 -10.70
N ALA A 348 28.61 -12.76 -11.19
CA ALA A 348 28.53 -14.00 -11.96
C ALA A 348 27.93 -15.16 -11.13
N ASP A 349 28.30 -15.28 -9.85
CA ASP A 349 27.74 -16.30 -8.96
C ASP A 349 26.25 -16.08 -8.65
N ILE A 350 25.82 -14.82 -8.49
CA ILE A 350 24.40 -14.46 -8.38
C ILE A 350 23.66 -14.90 -9.64
N TRP A 351 24.21 -14.60 -10.82
CA TRP A 351 23.61 -14.98 -12.09
C TRP A 351 23.53 -16.49 -12.29
N LYS A 352 24.58 -17.22 -11.94
CA LYS A 352 24.57 -18.69 -11.95
C LYS A 352 23.41 -19.24 -11.12
N ARG A 353 23.14 -18.63 -9.95
CA ARG A 353 22.00 -19.02 -9.12
C ARG A 353 20.66 -18.65 -9.75
N LEU A 354 20.51 -17.43 -10.26
CA LEU A 354 19.28 -16.97 -10.91
C LEU A 354 18.94 -17.83 -12.13
N ASP A 355 19.92 -18.15 -12.97
CA ASP A 355 19.73 -19.01 -14.14
C ASP A 355 19.23 -20.41 -13.74
N ALA A 356 19.80 -21.00 -12.67
CA ALA A 356 19.41 -22.31 -12.18
C ALA A 356 17.97 -22.37 -11.62
N ILE A 357 17.39 -21.24 -11.20
CA ILE A 357 16.03 -21.18 -10.65
C ILE A 357 15.01 -20.54 -11.60
N SER A 358 15.48 -19.85 -12.63
CA SER A 358 14.64 -19.21 -13.64
C SER A 358 13.85 -20.23 -14.45
N LYS A 359 12.67 -19.82 -14.91
CA LYS A 359 11.81 -20.63 -15.80
C LYS A 359 11.24 -19.75 -16.89
N PRO A 360 10.99 -20.27 -18.11
CA PRO A 360 10.20 -19.53 -19.11
C PRO A 360 8.90 -19.01 -18.48
N ALA A 361 8.63 -17.71 -18.62
CA ALA A 361 7.41 -17.12 -18.10
C ALA A 361 6.21 -17.64 -18.90
N THR A 362 5.10 -17.94 -18.22
CA THR A 362 3.89 -18.46 -18.87
C THR A 362 3.36 -17.43 -19.88
N PRO A 363 3.20 -17.80 -21.17
CA PRO A 363 2.77 -16.86 -22.19
C PRO A 363 1.33 -16.35 -21.93
N PHE A 364 1.05 -15.15 -22.43
CA PHE A 364 -0.29 -14.59 -22.46
C PHE A 364 -0.48 -13.76 -23.73
N THR A 365 -1.74 -13.56 -24.10
CA THR A 365 -2.18 -12.65 -25.16
C THR A 365 -3.49 -12.02 -24.72
N LEU A 366 -3.43 -10.80 -24.18
CA LEU A 366 -4.55 -10.16 -23.48
C LEU A 366 -4.98 -8.88 -24.18
N LYS A 367 -6.25 -8.52 -24.03
CA LYS A 367 -6.83 -7.33 -24.64
C LYS A 367 -6.26 -6.06 -24.00
N ARG A 368 -5.97 -5.05 -24.83
CA ARG A 368 -5.52 -3.72 -24.39
C ARG A 368 -6.74 -2.87 -24.03
N TYR A 369 -6.63 -2.06 -22.95
CA TYR A 369 -7.66 -1.07 -22.63
C TYR A 369 -7.50 0.25 -23.38
N LEU A 370 -6.26 0.70 -23.59
CA LEU A 370 -5.99 2.06 -24.09
C LEU A 370 -5.94 2.15 -25.63
N THR A 371 -5.77 1.02 -26.30
CA THR A 371 -5.66 0.93 -27.76
C THR A 371 -6.36 -0.33 -28.26
N PRO A 372 -6.81 -0.38 -29.53
CA PRO A 372 -7.35 -1.59 -30.11
C PRO A 372 -6.35 -2.76 -30.12
N GLY A 373 -6.87 -3.99 -30.08
CA GLY A 373 -6.09 -5.22 -30.23
C GLY A 373 -5.63 -5.86 -28.92
N LYS A 374 -4.66 -6.79 -29.04
CA LYS A 374 -4.11 -7.57 -27.92
C LYS A 374 -2.60 -7.34 -27.78
N ALA A 375 -2.08 -7.49 -26.58
CA ALA A 375 -0.65 -7.54 -26.28
C ALA A 375 -0.27 -8.95 -25.82
N SER A 376 0.85 -9.46 -26.33
CA SER A 376 1.42 -10.75 -25.93
C SER A 376 2.68 -10.58 -25.10
N LEU A 377 3.01 -11.56 -24.27
CA LEU A 377 4.29 -11.54 -23.55
C LEU A 377 5.51 -11.50 -24.51
N SER A 378 5.38 -12.10 -25.69
CA SER A 378 6.41 -12.06 -26.74
C SER A 378 6.69 -10.66 -27.27
N ASP A 379 5.73 -9.73 -27.19
CA ASP A 379 5.88 -8.35 -27.67
C ASP A 379 6.93 -7.58 -26.86
N TYR A 380 7.27 -8.09 -25.67
CA TYR A 380 8.22 -7.50 -24.73
C TYR A 380 9.61 -8.15 -24.75
N ARG A 381 9.90 -9.04 -25.71
CA ARG A 381 11.24 -9.63 -25.86
C ARG A 381 12.31 -8.55 -26.03
N GLY A 382 13.48 -8.77 -25.44
CA GLY A 382 14.57 -7.79 -25.39
C GLY A 382 14.42 -6.75 -24.27
N LYS A 383 13.39 -6.85 -23.42
CA LYS A 383 13.14 -5.92 -22.30
C LYS A 383 12.91 -6.64 -20.99
N VAL A 384 13.28 -5.99 -19.89
CA VAL A 384 12.84 -6.38 -18.55
C VAL A 384 11.39 -5.97 -18.37
N VAL A 385 10.52 -6.89 -17.93
CA VAL A 385 9.09 -6.61 -17.73
C VAL A 385 8.74 -6.70 -16.26
N LEU A 386 8.34 -5.57 -15.67
CA LEU A 386 7.60 -5.57 -14.42
C LEU A 386 6.12 -5.85 -14.73
N LEU A 387 5.60 -6.97 -14.25
CA LEU A 387 4.19 -7.33 -14.40
C LEU A 387 3.50 -7.30 -13.04
N THR A 388 2.36 -6.63 -12.96
CA THR A 388 1.52 -6.59 -11.77
C THR A 388 0.09 -7.04 -12.08
N TYR A 389 -0.48 -7.89 -11.23
CA TYR A 389 -1.92 -8.12 -11.22
C TYR A 389 -2.57 -7.10 -10.29
N TRP A 390 -3.63 -6.44 -10.77
CA TRP A 390 -4.26 -5.31 -10.07
C TRP A 390 -5.74 -5.19 -10.43
N PHE A 391 -6.40 -4.18 -9.87
CA PHE A 391 -7.68 -3.64 -10.33
C PHE A 391 -7.86 -2.20 -9.79
N PRO A 392 -8.74 -1.35 -10.38
CA PRO A 392 -8.86 0.06 -10.01
C PRO A 392 -9.15 0.33 -8.53
N GLY A 393 -9.99 -0.48 -7.90
CA GLY A 393 -10.28 -0.43 -6.47
C GLY A 393 -9.26 -1.10 -5.55
N CYS A 394 -8.15 -1.64 -6.09
CA CYS A 394 -7.15 -2.35 -5.29
C CYS A 394 -6.35 -1.37 -4.43
N GLY A 395 -6.75 -1.20 -3.17
CA GLY A 395 -6.06 -0.36 -2.20
C GLY A 395 -4.55 -0.60 -2.16
N PRO A 396 -4.08 -1.81 -1.81
CA PRO A 396 -2.65 -2.07 -1.73
C PRO A 396 -1.90 -1.84 -3.05
N CYS A 397 -2.51 -2.13 -4.21
CA CYS A 397 -1.88 -1.88 -5.52
C CYS A 397 -1.60 -0.39 -5.71
N ARG A 398 -2.57 0.46 -5.35
CA ARG A 398 -2.45 1.92 -5.41
C ARG A 398 -1.40 2.47 -4.45
N GLY A 399 -1.07 1.72 -3.40
CA GLY A 399 0.07 1.97 -2.53
C GLY A 399 1.41 1.67 -3.22
N GLU A 400 1.51 0.61 -4.02
CA GLU A 400 2.76 0.22 -4.71
C GLU A 400 3.06 1.06 -5.96
N PHE A 401 2.03 1.42 -6.74
CA PHE A 401 2.23 2.08 -8.05
C PHE A 401 3.15 3.30 -8.02
N PRO A 402 3.03 4.24 -7.07
CA PRO A 402 3.91 5.40 -7.03
C PRO A 402 5.37 5.04 -6.77
N HIS A 403 5.62 3.96 -6.04
CA HIS A 403 6.96 3.44 -5.78
C HIS A 403 7.53 2.73 -7.01
N PHE A 404 6.68 2.03 -7.77
CA PHE A 404 7.05 1.54 -9.10
C PHE A 404 7.42 2.69 -10.04
N GLU A 405 6.61 3.74 -10.14
CA GLU A 405 6.92 4.92 -10.96
C GLU A 405 8.24 5.58 -10.55
N ASN A 406 8.50 5.68 -9.23
CA ASN A 406 9.75 6.24 -8.72
C ASN A 406 10.97 5.42 -9.14
N ALA A 407 10.91 4.10 -8.97
CA ALA A 407 11.98 3.19 -9.38
C ALA A 407 12.16 3.21 -10.91
N LEU A 408 11.09 3.01 -11.68
CA LEU A 408 11.11 2.94 -13.15
C LEU A 408 11.61 4.23 -13.80
N ARG A 409 11.35 5.39 -13.18
CA ARG A 409 11.86 6.68 -13.68
C ARG A 409 13.38 6.75 -13.76
N LYS A 410 14.11 6.00 -12.91
CA LYS A 410 15.59 5.89 -12.98
C LYS A 410 16.07 5.09 -14.19
N PHE A 411 15.18 4.30 -14.80
CA PHE A 411 15.43 3.48 -15.98
C PHE A 411 14.83 4.07 -17.26
N LYS A 412 14.46 5.36 -17.25
CA LYS A 412 13.92 6.03 -18.44
C LYS A 412 14.90 5.90 -19.63
N GLY A 413 14.42 5.36 -20.74
CA GLY A 413 15.22 5.12 -21.95
C GLY A 413 16.02 3.81 -21.93
N LYS A 414 15.90 2.99 -20.88
CA LYS A 414 16.40 1.60 -20.84
C LYS A 414 15.31 0.64 -21.32
N PRO A 415 15.66 -0.60 -21.74
CA PRO A 415 14.70 -1.58 -22.20
C PRO A 415 13.94 -2.21 -21.01
N VAL A 416 13.06 -1.42 -20.40
CA VAL A 416 12.19 -1.83 -19.28
C VAL A 416 10.76 -1.45 -19.61
N ASP A 417 9.82 -2.38 -19.45
CA ASP A 417 8.38 -2.15 -19.59
C ASP A 417 7.63 -2.49 -18.30
N TYR A 418 6.52 -1.80 -18.08
CA TYR A 418 5.62 -2.00 -16.94
C TYR A 418 4.21 -2.35 -17.45
N VAL A 419 3.71 -3.52 -17.05
CA VAL A 419 2.44 -4.09 -17.51
C VAL A 419 1.54 -4.39 -16.31
N GLY A 420 0.28 -3.98 -16.36
CA GLY A 420 -0.71 -4.23 -15.33
C GLY A 420 -1.89 -5.04 -15.85
N ILE A 421 -2.16 -6.22 -15.30
CA ILE A 421 -3.31 -7.06 -15.67
C ILE A 421 -4.47 -6.82 -14.69
N ASN A 422 -5.60 -6.29 -15.17
CA ASN A 422 -6.83 -6.15 -14.40
C ASN A 422 -7.50 -7.52 -14.24
N ILE A 423 -7.66 -7.98 -13.00
CA ILE A 423 -8.25 -9.30 -12.69
C ILE A 423 -9.73 -9.25 -12.27
N VAL A 424 -10.33 -8.06 -12.22
CA VAL A 424 -11.73 -7.86 -11.80
C VAL A 424 -12.50 -7.27 -12.98
N SER A 425 -13.21 -8.14 -13.70
CA SER A 425 -13.94 -7.78 -14.94
C SER A 425 -15.05 -6.75 -14.70
N GLU A 426 -15.64 -6.78 -13.50
CA GLU A 426 -16.68 -5.88 -13.02
C GLU A 426 -16.16 -4.43 -12.90
N GLN A 427 -14.84 -4.25 -12.90
CA GLN A 427 -14.20 -2.93 -12.82
C GLN A 427 -13.57 -2.47 -14.15
N ASN A 428 -13.85 -3.14 -15.27
CA ASN A 428 -13.29 -2.79 -16.58
C ASN A 428 -13.57 -1.32 -16.98
N ASP A 429 -14.78 -0.83 -16.73
CA ASP A 429 -15.19 0.55 -17.06
C ASP A 429 -14.43 1.62 -16.24
N TYR A 430 -13.82 1.23 -15.12
CA TYR A 430 -13.05 2.11 -14.25
C TYR A 430 -11.59 2.24 -14.68
N VAL A 431 -11.07 1.30 -15.49
CA VAL A 431 -9.65 1.26 -15.87
C VAL A 431 -9.25 2.51 -16.65
N ILE A 432 -9.95 2.84 -17.72
CA ILE A 432 -9.59 4.00 -18.57
C ILE A 432 -9.67 5.33 -17.79
N PRO A 433 -10.77 5.63 -17.06
CA PRO A 433 -10.82 6.83 -16.21
C PRO A 433 -9.68 6.88 -15.19
N PHE A 434 -9.41 5.77 -14.49
CA PHE A 434 -8.35 5.70 -13.49
C PHE A 434 -6.97 5.98 -14.09
N MET A 435 -6.64 5.37 -15.23
CA MET A 435 -5.36 5.58 -15.90
C MET A 435 -5.18 7.04 -16.34
N LYS A 436 -6.24 7.65 -16.91
CA LYS A 436 -6.22 9.06 -17.32
C LYS A 436 -6.08 10.01 -16.12
N GLY A 437 -6.80 9.76 -15.02
CA GLY A 437 -6.79 10.62 -13.84
C GLY A 437 -5.50 10.51 -13.04
N SER A 438 -5.00 9.29 -12.83
CA SER A 438 -3.81 9.04 -12.01
C SER A 438 -2.49 9.39 -12.69
N GLY A 439 -2.40 9.23 -14.01
CA GLY A 439 -1.17 9.45 -14.77
C GLY A 439 -0.12 8.33 -14.62
N TYR A 440 -0.50 7.16 -14.08
CA TYR A 440 0.38 5.98 -14.05
C TYR A 440 0.71 5.48 -15.45
N THR A 441 1.89 4.89 -15.60
CA THR A 441 2.52 4.64 -16.90
C THR A 441 2.46 3.19 -17.38
N PHE A 442 1.99 2.26 -16.54
CA PHE A 442 1.87 0.86 -16.96
C PHE A 442 0.89 0.69 -18.10
N THR A 443 1.12 -0.33 -18.94
CA THR A 443 0.17 -0.77 -19.95
C THR A 443 -0.92 -1.62 -19.29
N PRO A 444 -2.18 -1.16 -19.21
CA PRO A 444 -3.27 -1.95 -18.63
C PRO A 444 -3.78 -2.99 -19.64
N LEU A 445 -3.89 -4.24 -19.19
CA LEU A 445 -4.42 -5.38 -19.95
C LEU A 445 -5.59 -6.03 -19.21
N GLU A 446 -6.58 -6.52 -19.95
CA GLU A 446 -7.76 -7.20 -19.43
C GLU A 446 -7.46 -8.70 -19.27
N GLU A 447 -7.63 -9.24 -18.06
CA GLU A 447 -7.50 -10.69 -17.83
C GLU A 447 -8.57 -11.46 -18.61
N GLU A 448 -8.20 -12.64 -19.10
CA GLU A 448 -9.13 -13.58 -19.72
C GLU A 448 -9.50 -14.67 -18.70
N GLU A 449 -10.80 -14.84 -18.45
CA GLU A 449 -11.29 -15.84 -17.51
C GLU A 449 -10.89 -17.25 -17.95
N GLY A 450 -10.43 -18.08 -17.02
CA GLY A 450 -10.03 -19.47 -17.30
C GLY A 450 -8.67 -19.63 -17.98
N ARG A 451 -7.94 -18.54 -18.30
CA ARG A 451 -6.59 -18.61 -18.87
C ARG A 451 -5.64 -19.42 -17.98
N ALA A 452 -4.82 -20.27 -18.59
CA ALA A 452 -3.70 -20.92 -17.91
C ALA A 452 -2.62 -19.89 -17.50
N LYS A 453 -2.42 -19.72 -16.20
CA LYS A 453 -1.44 -18.76 -15.64
C LYS A 453 -0.10 -19.39 -15.28
N GLY A 454 -0.04 -20.72 -15.12
CA GLY A 454 1.19 -21.47 -14.89
C GLY A 454 2.04 -20.90 -13.74
N ASN A 455 3.32 -20.65 -14.01
CA ASN A 455 4.25 -20.06 -13.03
C ASN A 455 4.03 -18.56 -12.76
N MET A 456 3.01 -17.95 -13.38
CA MET A 456 2.59 -16.57 -13.15
C MET A 456 1.18 -16.49 -12.55
N ASP A 457 0.79 -17.50 -11.78
CA ASP A 457 -0.50 -17.53 -11.09
C ASP A 457 -0.57 -16.46 -9.99
N ASN A 458 -1.63 -15.65 -10.04
CA ASN A 458 -1.91 -14.64 -9.04
C ASN A 458 -2.78 -15.16 -7.89
N ARG A 459 -3.17 -16.45 -7.91
CA ARG A 459 -4.00 -17.11 -6.88
C ARG A 459 -5.31 -16.35 -6.61
N ARG A 460 -5.88 -15.75 -7.67
CA ARG A 460 -7.08 -14.87 -7.60
C ARG A 460 -6.93 -13.70 -6.61
N ALA A 461 -5.70 -13.25 -6.38
CA ALA A 461 -5.39 -12.14 -5.49
C ALA A 461 -4.69 -11.01 -6.27
N ALA A 462 -4.76 -9.81 -5.70
CA ALA A 462 -3.98 -8.65 -6.10
C ALA A 462 -3.58 -7.85 -4.86
N PRO A 463 -2.42 -7.19 -4.86
CA PRO A 463 -1.43 -7.21 -5.94
C PRO A 463 -0.62 -8.51 -5.98
N VAL A 464 -0.11 -8.89 -7.15
CA VAL A 464 0.92 -9.94 -7.30
C VAL A 464 1.89 -9.48 -8.38
N ASN A 465 3.18 -9.42 -8.05
CA ASN A 465 4.21 -8.83 -8.90
C ASN A 465 5.21 -9.87 -9.39
N PHE A 466 5.64 -9.72 -10.64
CA PHE A 466 6.61 -10.56 -11.31
C PHE A 466 7.62 -9.68 -12.04
N LEU A 467 8.88 -10.11 -12.09
CA LEU A 467 9.92 -9.51 -12.90
C LEU A 467 10.48 -10.54 -13.88
N ILE A 468 10.36 -10.23 -15.17
CA ILE A 468 10.71 -11.09 -16.29
C ILE A 468 11.92 -10.48 -17.01
N ASP A 469 12.90 -11.29 -17.38
CA ASP A 469 14.08 -10.82 -18.12
C ASP A 469 13.84 -10.66 -19.63
N ALA A 470 14.86 -10.15 -20.33
CA ALA A 470 14.83 -9.87 -21.76
C ALA A 470 14.57 -11.11 -22.63
N GLU A 471 14.95 -12.30 -22.16
CA GLU A 471 14.72 -13.59 -22.81
C GLU A 471 13.31 -14.13 -22.56
N GLY A 472 12.54 -13.50 -21.66
CA GLY A 472 11.19 -13.93 -21.29
C GLY A 472 11.14 -15.01 -20.21
N ARG A 473 12.15 -15.05 -19.34
CA ARG A 473 12.18 -15.95 -18.18
C ARG A 473 11.72 -15.19 -16.95
N LEU A 474 10.91 -15.85 -16.12
CA LEU A 474 10.51 -15.34 -14.81
C LEU A 474 11.70 -15.44 -13.85
N ILE A 475 12.16 -14.31 -13.33
CA ILE A 475 13.30 -14.23 -12.40
C ILE A 475 12.85 -13.95 -10.96
N PHE A 476 12.03 -12.91 -10.76
CA PHE A 476 11.56 -12.53 -9.42
C PHE A 476 10.03 -12.59 -9.34
N ASN A 477 9.51 -13.01 -8.19
CA ASN A 477 8.09 -13.08 -7.86
C ASN A 477 7.90 -12.88 -6.34
N ASP A 478 6.64 -12.83 -5.89
CA ASP A 478 6.28 -12.72 -4.46
C ASP A 478 6.91 -11.52 -3.73
N PHE A 479 7.15 -10.42 -4.44
CA PHE A 479 7.67 -9.18 -3.86
C PHE A 479 6.62 -8.06 -3.81
N ARG A 480 6.81 -7.16 -2.85
CA ARG A 480 6.05 -5.92 -2.63
C ARG A 480 7.02 -4.75 -2.63
N ILE A 481 6.60 -3.62 -3.18
CA ILE A 481 7.36 -2.38 -3.15
C ILE A 481 6.56 -1.27 -2.48
N ASP A 482 7.17 -0.66 -1.47
CA ASP A 482 6.67 0.49 -0.74
C ASP A 482 7.77 1.55 -0.58
N GLY A 483 7.49 2.60 0.20
CA GLY A 483 8.44 3.70 0.41
C GLY A 483 9.78 3.30 1.02
N LYS A 484 9.89 2.12 1.64
CA LYS A 484 11.10 1.65 2.32
C LYS A 484 12.03 0.87 1.40
N ASN A 485 11.52 0.26 0.34
CA ASN A 485 12.26 -0.74 -0.45
C ASN A 485 12.20 -0.49 -1.98
N GLU A 486 12.03 0.75 -2.42
CA GLU A 486 12.15 1.12 -3.84
C GLU A 486 13.48 0.66 -4.46
N ASP A 487 14.55 0.73 -3.68
CA ASP A 487 15.90 0.27 -4.03
C ASP A 487 15.97 -1.23 -4.33
N LYS A 488 15.17 -2.06 -3.65
CA LYS A 488 15.04 -3.49 -3.98
C LYS A 488 14.56 -3.69 -5.43
N LEU A 489 13.55 -2.95 -5.89
CA LEU A 489 13.12 -3.01 -7.29
C LEU A 489 14.19 -2.51 -8.23
N GLU A 490 14.88 -1.42 -7.88
CA GLU A 490 15.98 -0.90 -8.66
C GLU A 490 17.14 -1.89 -8.78
N MET A 491 17.48 -2.61 -7.71
CA MET A 491 18.50 -3.65 -7.72
C MET A 491 18.07 -4.82 -8.61
N MET A 492 16.82 -5.29 -8.48
CA MET A 492 16.29 -6.35 -9.33
C MET A 492 16.34 -5.97 -10.81
N ILE A 493 15.92 -4.75 -11.19
CA ILE A 493 15.95 -4.29 -12.59
C ILE A 493 17.39 -4.11 -13.08
N ASN A 494 18.26 -3.48 -12.29
CA ASN A 494 19.67 -3.29 -12.65
C ASN A 494 20.38 -4.62 -12.89
N LEU A 495 20.14 -5.62 -12.03
CA LEU A 495 20.68 -6.97 -12.23
C LEU A 495 20.32 -7.47 -13.63
N LEU A 496 19.03 -7.47 -13.97
CA LEU A 496 18.55 -7.99 -15.25
C LEU A 496 19.02 -7.19 -16.47
N LEU A 497 19.17 -5.87 -16.35
CA LEU A 497 19.68 -5.02 -17.44
C LEU A 497 21.17 -5.20 -17.69
N ASN A 498 21.95 -5.50 -16.64
CA ASN A 498 23.41 -5.64 -16.73
C ASN A 498 23.85 -7.06 -17.04
N ARG A 499 22.91 -7.96 -17.36
CA ARG A 499 23.23 -9.31 -17.83
C ARG A 499 24.13 -9.20 -19.07
N LYS A 500 25.40 -9.57 -18.91
CA LYS A 500 26.30 -9.73 -20.06
C LYS A 500 25.92 -11.04 -20.74
N ALA A 501 25.67 -10.96 -22.06
CA ALA A 501 25.31 -12.09 -22.90
C ALA A 501 26.43 -13.15 -22.95
#